data_AF-A0AAW3HBK0-F1
#
_entry.id   AF-A0AAW3HBK0-F1
#
_cell.length_a   1.000
_cell.length_b   1.000
_cell.length_c   1.000
_cell.angle_alpha   90.00
_cell.angle_beta   90.00
_cell.angle_gamma   90.00
#
_symmetry.space_group_name_H-M   'P 1'
#
loop_
_entity.id
_entity.type
_entity.pdbx_description
1 polymer ?
#
loop_
_entity_poly.entity_id
_entity_poly.type
_entity_poly.pdbx_seq_one_letter_code
_entity_poly.pdbx_strand_id
1 'polypeptide(L)' 'MTERLSSLAQNAIDEALGLSRYRVDVHECDHFLDVLRFRASESLSQPWRYEVTVTCTASIDLLPVD' A
#
# COMPACT_ATOMS: atom_id res chain seq x y z
N MET A 1 -22.70 -4.43 -16.23
CA MET A 1 -21.82 -3.28 -16.55
C MET A 1 -20.82 -3.03 -15.42
N THR A 2 -21.27 -3.09 -14.16
CA THR A 2 -20.45 -2.97 -12.95
C THR A 2 -19.32 -4.00 -12.85
N GLU A 3 -19.59 -5.27 -13.20
CA GLU A 3 -18.59 -6.36 -13.16
C GLU A 3 -17.39 -6.16 -14.09
N ARG A 4 -17.58 -5.42 -15.21
CA ARG A 4 -16.50 -5.11 -16.13
C ARG A 4 -15.61 -4.00 -15.60
N LEU A 5 -16.18 -3.05 -14.86
CA LEU A 5 -15.42 -1.96 -14.23
C LEU A 5 -14.59 -2.48 -13.06
N SER A 6 -15.13 -3.42 -12.28
CA SER A 6 -14.38 -4.07 -11.20
C SER A 6 -13.21 -4.91 -11.73
N SER A 7 -13.38 -5.65 -12.83
CA SER A 7 -12.28 -6.44 -13.40
C SER A 7 -11.18 -5.58 -14.02
N LEU A 8 -11.54 -4.46 -14.63
CA LEU A 8 -10.57 -3.48 -15.14
C LEU A 8 -9.75 -2.86 -14.00
N ALA A 9 -10.40 -2.47 -12.91
CA ALA A 9 -9.71 -1.93 -11.73
C ALA A 9 -8.79 -2.98 -11.09
N GLN A 10 -9.25 -4.23 -10.97
CA GLN A 10 -8.44 -5.32 -10.43
C GLN A 10 -7.20 -5.61 -11.30
N ASN A 11 -7.36 -5.65 -12.62
CA ASN A 11 -6.22 -5.89 -13.52
C ASN A 11 -5.17 -4.77 -13.45
N ALA A 12 -5.59 -3.51 -13.32
CA ALA A 12 -4.67 -2.39 -13.16
C ALA A 12 -3.91 -2.45 -11.82
N ILE A 13 -4.58 -2.89 -10.75
CA ILE A 13 -3.94 -3.16 -9.44
C ILE A 13 -2.95 -4.31 -9.55
N ASP A 14 -3.34 -5.41 -10.21
CA ASP A 14 -2.49 -6.59 -10.38
C ASP A 14 -1.24 -6.28 -11.23
N GLU A 15 -1.38 -5.44 -12.26
CA GLU A 15 -0.25 -4.96 -13.07
C GLU A 15 0.70 -4.07 -12.24
N ALA A 16 0.16 -3.13 -11.46
CA ALA A 16 0.96 -2.30 -10.56
C ALA A 16 1.67 -3.13 -9.47
N LEU A 17 0.98 -4.13 -8.91
CA LEU A 17 1.55 -5.10 -7.98
C LEU A 17 2.64 -5.96 -8.61
N GLY A 18 2.48 -6.33 -9.89
CA GLY A 18 3.48 -7.08 -10.65
C GLY A 18 4.81 -6.33 -10.82
N LEU A 19 4.79 -5.00 -10.70
CA LEU A 19 5.98 -4.15 -10.75
C LEU A 19 6.65 -3.97 -9.38
N SER A 20 5.89 -4.05 -8.28
CA SER A 20 6.43 -3.87 -6.93
C SER A 20 6.91 -5.20 -6.35
N ARG A 21 8.16 -5.26 -5.91
CA ARG A 21 8.74 -6.50 -5.36
C ARG A 21 8.21 -6.88 -3.97
N TYR A 22 7.62 -5.90 -3.29
CA TYR A 22 7.08 -6.05 -1.94
C TYR A 22 5.71 -5.39 -1.88
N ARG A 23 4.78 -6.01 -1.16
CA ARG A 23 3.41 -5.51 -0.98
C ARG A 23 3.15 -5.24 0.49
N VAL A 24 2.41 -4.17 0.77
CA VAL A 24 1.82 -3.92 2.08
C VAL A 24 0.34 -3.63 1.90
N ASP A 25 -0.50 -4.35 2.65
CA ASP A 25 -1.92 -4.10 2.73
C ASP A 25 -2.23 -3.53 4.11
N VAL A 26 -2.91 -2.39 4.13
CA VAL A 26 -3.42 -1.78 5.37
C VAL A 26 -4.93 -1.96 5.36
N HIS A 27 -5.47 -2.49 6.46
CA HIS A 27 -6.91 -2.67 6.60
C HIS A 27 -7.64 -1.33 6.43
N GLU A 28 -8.71 -1.33 5.62
CA GLU A 28 -9.50 -0.13 5.29
C GLU A 28 -8.69 1.00 4.61
N CYS A 29 -7.65 0.65 3.86
CA CYS A 29 -6.95 1.60 2.99
C CYS A 29 -7.37 1.41 1.52
N ASP A 30 -8.00 2.44 0.95
CA ASP A 30 -8.44 2.43 -0.46
C ASP A 30 -7.32 2.75 -1.45
N HIS A 31 -6.12 3.07 -0.96
CA HIS A 31 -4.99 3.45 -1.79
C HIS A 31 -4.04 2.29 -2.02
N PHE A 32 -3.57 2.18 -3.26
CA PHE A 32 -2.40 1.37 -3.56
C PHE A 32 -1.15 1.99 -2.91
N LEU A 33 -0.47 1.20 -2.07
CA LEU A 33 0.76 1.59 -1.39
C LEU A 33 1.96 0.92 -2.05
N ASP A 34 2.70 1.68 -2.85
CA ASP A 34 3.93 1.19 -3.48
C ASP A 34 5.08 1.21 -2.47
N VAL A 35 5.71 0.07 -2.22
CA VAL A 35 6.77 -0.07 -1.21
C VAL A 35 8.10 0.44 -1.77
N LEU A 36 8.54 1.60 -1.30
CA LEU A 36 9.82 2.18 -1.69
C LEU A 36 11.00 1.47 -1.01
N ARG A 37 10.88 1.23 0.31
CA ARG A 37 11.89 0.51 1.12
C ARG A 37 11.29 0.04 2.44
N PHE A 38 11.90 -0.97 3.05
CA PHE A 38 11.57 -1.39 4.40
C PHE A 38 12.78 -1.81 5.22
N ARG A 39 12.62 -1.83 6.55
CA ARG A 39 13.53 -2.44 7.51
C ARG A 39 12.74 -3.32 8.47
N ALA A 40 13.18 -4.57 8.64
CA ALA A 40 12.59 -5.50 9.61
C ALA A 40 13.55 -5.72 10.79
N SER A 41 12.98 -5.82 11.98
CA SER A 41 13.67 -6.25 13.19
C SER A 41 12.84 -7.35 13.85
N GLU A 42 13.43 -8.54 13.91
CA GLU A 42 12.83 -9.73 14.50
C GLU A 42 13.82 -10.38 15.45
N SER A 43 13.32 -10.84 16.61
CA SER A 43 14.11 -11.55 17.59
C SER A 43 13.21 -12.47 18.41
N LEU A 44 13.77 -13.57 18.91
CA LEU A 44 13.01 -14.52 19.72
C LEU A 44 12.47 -13.83 20.97
N SER A 45 11.19 -14.06 21.24
CA SER A 45 10.48 -13.52 22.43
C SER A 45 10.46 -11.98 22.52
N GLN A 46 10.67 -11.28 21.40
CA GLN A 46 10.49 -9.84 21.29
C GLN A 46 9.40 -9.53 20.24
N PRO A 47 8.67 -8.40 20.37
CA PRO A 47 7.79 -7.94 19.30
C PRO A 47 8.58 -7.70 18.02
N TRP A 48 8.01 -8.08 16.89
CA TRP A 48 8.53 -7.74 15.58
C TRP A 48 8.27 -6.26 15.28
N ARG A 49 9.16 -5.65 14.50
CA ARG A 49 8.99 -4.27 14.03
C ARG A 49 9.37 -4.17 12.57
N TYR A 50 8.46 -3.61 11.78
CA TYR A 50 8.65 -3.32 10.38
C TYR A 50 8.49 -1.81 10.19
N GLU A 51 9.52 -1.18 9.64
CA GLU A 51 9.47 0.21 9.20
C GLU A 51 9.36 0.20 7.68
N VAL A 52 8.19 0.57 7.16
CA VAL A 52 7.91 0.54 5.71
C VAL A 52 7.71 1.98 5.24
N THR A 53 8.51 2.40 4.26
CA THR A 53 8.30 3.65 3.54
C THR A 53 7.54 3.35 2.26
N VAL A 54 6.40 4.00 2.06
CA VAL A 54 5.54 3.82 0.89
C VAL A 54 5.35 5.11 0.14
N THR A 55 5.01 5.00 -1.14
CA THR A 55 4.48 6.08 -1.97
C THR A 55 3.06 5.72 -2.42
N CYS A 56 2.18 6.71 -2.54
CA CYS A 56 0.84 6.52 -3.07
C CYS A 56 0.41 7.75 -3.88
N THR A 57 -0.66 7.59 -4.66
CA THR A 57 -1.22 8.66 -5.50
C THR A 57 -2.18 9.58 -4.74
N ALA A 58 -2.46 9.30 -3.48
CA ALA A 58 -3.30 10.16 -2.65
C ALA A 58 -2.62 11.52 -2.47
N SER A 59 -3.37 12.59 -2.75
CA SER A 59 -2.95 13.93 -2.40
C SER A 59 -3.26 14.16 -0.93
N ILE A 60 -2.33 14.77 -0.19
CA ILE A 60 -2.68 15.26 1.15
C ILE A 60 -3.54 16.49 0.95
N ASP A 61 -4.84 16.35 1.17
CA ASP A 61 -5.71 17.49 1.46
C ASP A 61 -5.32 17.97 2.87
N LEU A 62 -4.31 18.84 2.94
CA LEU A 62 -3.99 19.56 4.16
C LEU A 62 -5.19 20.46 4.46
N LEU A 63 -6.16 19.95 5.23
CA LEU A 63 -7.12 20.83 5.87
C LEU A 63 -6.31 21.84 6.69
N PRO A 64 -6.61 23.15 6.59
CA PRO A 64 -5.93 24.15 7.38
C PRO A 64 -6.10 23.79 8.85
N VAL A 65 -4.98 23.75 9.57
CA VAL A 65 -5.00 23.69 11.03
C VAL A 65 -5.49 25.06 11.48
N ASP A 66 -6.71 25.13 12.00
CA ASP A 66 -7.23 26.31 12.73
C ASP A 66 -6.33 26.63 13.94
#